data_AF-F2JMI5-F1
#
_entry.id   AF-F2JMI5-F1
#
_cell.length_a   1.000
_cell.length_b   1.000
_cell.length_c   1.000
_cell.angle_alpha   90.00
_cell.angle_beta   90.00
_cell.angle_gamma   90.00
#
_symmetry.space_group_name_H-M   'P 1'
#
loop_
_entity.id
_entity.type
_entity.pdbx_description
1 polymer ?
#
loop_
_entity_poly.entity_id
_entity_poly.type
_entity_poly.pdbx_seq_one_letter_code
_entity_poly.pdbx_strand_id
1 'polypeptide(L)'
;MRLEGTIIKGIAGFYYVEANKTIYECKARGKFRNKNIIPVIGDNVLISLKKEENSNDRYLEGTIEEILERKNSLIRPAVANVDQAMVVFSVSYPQLHIDLLDRFLLHIEKEDIVPYILLNKIDEGNENEYAELVERYTKIGYEVICLSAKMKINTELLMPKLQNKTTVFAGPSGVGKSTLINTIEENLKLETGEVSDKIKRGKHTTRHVELIPLSEGGFVLDTPGFTSLQLEGMEADQLQYYFPEFDAFLGSCKFRGCTHLHEPGCEVIKALEKGEIYEERYEAYAAYYKQLKEIRRW
;
A
#
# COMPACT_ATOMS: atom_id res chain seq x y z
N MET A 1 -31.82 -2.89 -13.28
CA MET A 1 -31.18 -1.69 -12.69
C MET A 1 -29.68 -1.89 -12.77
N ARG A 2 -28.92 -0.83 -13.10
CA ARG A 2 -27.45 -0.85 -13.04
C ARG A 2 -27.00 -0.10 -11.79
N LEU A 3 -26.03 -0.65 -11.08
CA LEU A 3 -25.41 -0.04 -9.92
C LEU A 3 -23.91 0.01 -10.13
N GLU A 4 -23.28 1.07 -9.66
CA GLU A 4 -21.83 1.14 -9.52
C GLU A 4 -21.44 0.64 -8.14
N GLY A 5 -20.32 -0.07 -8.05
CA GLY A 5 -19.80 -0.58 -6.79
C GLY A 5 -18.35 -1.02 -6.89
N THR A 6 -17.79 -1.44 -5.78
CA THR A 6 -16.39 -1.86 -5.66
C THR A 6 -16.30 -3.36 -5.37
N ILE A 7 -15.44 -4.08 -6.09
CA ILE A 7 -15.16 -5.49 -5.78
C ILE A 7 -14.42 -5.56 -4.44
N ILE A 8 -15.06 -6.07 -3.40
CA ILE A 8 -14.45 -6.18 -2.06
C ILE A 8 -13.82 -7.55 -1.80
N LYS A 9 -14.24 -8.59 -2.52
CA LYS A 9 -13.78 -9.97 -2.27
C LYS A 9 -13.98 -10.85 -3.50
N GLY A 10 -13.06 -11.80 -3.73
CA GLY A 10 -13.15 -12.77 -4.82
C GLY A 10 -12.97 -14.20 -4.32
N ILE A 11 -13.95 -15.08 -4.59
CA ILE A 11 -13.90 -16.51 -4.24
C ILE A 11 -14.37 -17.35 -5.42
N ALA A 12 -13.55 -18.30 -5.87
CA ALA A 12 -13.93 -19.35 -6.82
C ALA A 12 -14.68 -18.85 -8.09
N GLY A 13 -14.29 -17.68 -8.61
CA GLY A 13 -14.91 -17.08 -9.80
C GLY A 13 -16.17 -16.24 -9.53
N PHE A 14 -16.55 -16.09 -8.27
CA PHE A 14 -17.52 -15.11 -7.79
C PHE A 14 -16.81 -13.89 -7.23
N TYR A 15 -17.44 -12.73 -7.42
CA TYR A 15 -16.97 -11.44 -6.95
C TYR A 15 -18.05 -10.81 -6.09
N TYR A 16 -17.70 -10.41 -4.88
CA TYR A 16 -18.59 -9.70 -3.98
C TYR A 16 -18.38 -8.21 -4.19
N VAL A 17 -19.45 -7.51 -4.57
CA VAL A 17 -19.44 -6.09 -4.91
C VAL A 17 -20.20 -5.33 -3.86
N GLU A 18 -19.56 -4.37 -3.19
CA GLU A 18 -20.24 -3.41 -2.33
C GLU A 18 -20.79 -2.29 -3.20
N ALA A 19 -22.09 -2.05 -3.10
CA ALA A 19 -22.77 -0.92 -3.74
C ALA A 19 -23.90 -0.43 -2.84
N ASN A 20 -23.93 0.87 -2.55
CA ASN A 20 -24.93 1.48 -1.67
C ASN A 20 -25.09 0.75 -0.31
N LYS A 21 -23.97 0.39 0.34
CA LYS A 21 -23.94 -0.33 1.63
C LYS A 21 -24.54 -1.74 1.58
N THR A 22 -24.74 -2.30 0.40
CA THR A 22 -25.24 -3.66 0.17
C THR A 22 -24.20 -4.48 -0.57
N ILE A 23 -24.02 -5.74 -0.17
CA ILE A 23 -23.10 -6.66 -0.83
C ILE A 23 -23.87 -7.52 -1.82
N TYR A 24 -23.42 -7.52 -3.08
CA TYR A 24 -23.97 -8.30 -4.17
C TYR A 24 -22.99 -9.41 -4.57
N GLU A 25 -23.46 -10.64 -4.63
CA GLU A 25 -22.68 -11.75 -5.19
C GLU A 25 -22.81 -11.72 -6.71
N CYS A 26 -21.70 -11.45 -7.39
CA CYS A 26 -21.66 -11.22 -8.82
C CYS A 26 -20.80 -12.24 -9.57
N LYS A 27 -21.22 -12.57 -10.79
CA LYS A 27 -20.37 -13.26 -11.78
C LYS A 27 -19.87 -12.29 -12.82
N ALA A 28 -18.62 -12.44 -13.24
CA ALA A 28 -18.08 -11.69 -14.36
C ALA A 28 -18.63 -12.22 -15.70
N ARG A 29 -19.06 -11.33 -16.60
CA ARG A 29 -19.47 -11.74 -17.96
C ARG A 29 -18.35 -12.47 -18.70
N GLY A 30 -18.71 -13.48 -19.49
CA GLY A 30 -17.75 -14.22 -20.32
C GLY A 30 -16.92 -13.36 -21.29
N LYS A 31 -17.42 -12.16 -21.64
CA LYS A 31 -16.70 -11.18 -22.48
C LYS A 31 -15.35 -10.75 -21.91
N PHE A 32 -15.17 -10.76 -20.59
CA PHE A 32 -13.89 -10.43 -19.96
C PHE A 32 -12.81 -11.48 -20.26
N ARG A 33 -13.18 -12.77 -20.32
CA ARG A 33 -12.26 -13.86 -20.68
C ARG A 33 -11.73 -13.70 -22.10
N ASN A 34 -12.57 -13.26 -23.04
CA ASN A 34 -12.16 -13.03 -24.43
C ASN A 34 -11.22 -11.83 -24.59
N LYS A 35 -11.19 -10.92 -23.61
CA LYS A 35 -10.32 -9.74 -23.60
C LYS A 35 -9.12 -9.88 -22.66
N ASN A 36 -8.92 -11.05 -22.03
CA ASN A 36 -7.91 -11.27 -20.98
C ASN A 36 -7.97 -10.26 -19.81
N ILE A 37 -9.14 -9.69 -19.53
CA ILE A 37 -9.34 -8.79 -18.39
C ILE A 37 -9.79 -9.64 -17.21
N ILE A 38 -9.02 -9.63 -16.13
CA ILE A 38 -9.34 -10.32 -14.89
C ILE A 38 -9.80 -9.26 -13.88
N PRO A 39 -11.05 -9.33 -13.38
CA PRO A 39 -11.48 -8.48 -12.28
C PRO A 39 -10.63 -8.76 -11.04
N VAL A 40 -10.16 -7.70 -10.39
CA VAL A 40 -9.37 -7.75 -9.16
C VAL A 40 -10.11 -7.05 -8.03
N ILE A 41 -9.70 -7.31 -6.79
CA ILE A 41 -10.23 -6.62 -5.62
C ILE A 41 -9.90 -5.12 -5.74
N GLY A 42 -10.85 -4.26 -5.38
CA GLY A 42 -10.75 -2.80 -5.54
C GLY A 42 -11.19 -2.28 -6.91
N ASP A 43 -11.48 -3.14 -7.90
CA ASP A 43 -12.06 -2.66 -9.16
C ASP A 43 -13.42 -1.99 -8.92
N ASN A 44 -13.58 -0.80 -9.48
CA ASN A 44 -14.89 -0.16 -9.62
C ASN A 44 -15.61 -0.80 -10.81
N VAL A 45 -16.85 -1.24 -10.60
CA VAL A 45 -17.60 -2.04 -11.56
C VAL A 45 -19.03 -1.56 -11.70
N LEU A 46 -19.58 -1.72 -12.90
CA LEU A 46 -21.02 -1.62 -13.12
C LEU A 46 -21.63 -3.02 -13.04
N ILE A 47 -22.59 -3.20 -12.13
CA ILE A 47 -23.33 -4.44 -11.96
C ILE A 47 -24.78 -4.29 -12.43
N SER A 48 -25.32 -5.35 -13.02
CA SER A 48 -26.76 -5.48 -13.25
C SER A 48 -27.35 -6.52 -12.31
N LEU A 49 -28.43 -6.18 -11.62
CA LEU A 49 -29.13 -7.09 -10.71
C LEU A 49 -29.95 -8.11 -11.51
N LYS A 50 -29.91 -9.38 -11.07
CA LYS A 50 -30.86 -10.38 -11.57
C LYS A 50 -32.20 -10.18 -10.86
N LYS A 51 -33.31 -10.29 -11.60
CA LYS A 51 -34.63 -10.37 -10.98
C LYS A 51 -34.73 -11.72 -10.26
N GLU A 52 -35.14 -11.67 -9.01
CA GLU A 52 -35.22 -12.79 -8.06
C GLU A 52 -35.78 -14.05 -8.70
N GLU A 53 -35.00 -15.13 -8.75
CA GLU A 53 -35.56 -16.47 -8.92
C GLU A 53 -34.97 -17.52 -7.99
N ASN A 54 -33.78 -17.34 -7.39
CA ASN A 54 -33.24 -18.26 -6.38
C ASN A 54 -32.09 -17.60 -5.59
N SER A 55 -32.36 -16.53 -4.82
CA SER A 55 -31.35 -16.03 -3.89
C SER A 55 -31.13 -17.08 -2.80
N ASN A 56 -29.94 -17.67 -2.74
CA ASN A 56 -29.49 -18.24 -1.47
C ASN A 56 -29.61 -17.13 -0.40
N ASP A 57 -30.17 -17.43 0.77
CA ASP A 57 -30.62 -16.47 1.81
C ASP A 57 -29.58 -15.44 2.34
N ARG A 58 -28.37 -15.35 1.76
CA ARG A 58 -27.28 -14.49 2.25
C ARG A 58 -26.96 -13.27 1.38
N TYR A 59 -27.16 -13.29 0.06
CA TYR A 59 -26.78 -12.18 -0.82
C TYR A 59 -27.71 -12.00 -2.03
N LEU A 60 -27.85 -10.76 -2.49
CA LEU A 60 -28.50 -10.45 -3.77
C LEU A 60 -27.56 -10.81 -4.93
N GLU A 61 -28.10 -11.36 -6.01
CA GLU A 61 -27.30 -11.76 -7.18
C GLU A 61 -27.17 -10.67 -8.25
N GLY A 62 -25.95 -10.52 -8.77
CA GLY A 62 -25.63 -9.59 -9.85
C GLY A 62 -24.75 -10.18 -10.95
N THR A 63 -24.52 -9.39 -11.98
CA THR A 63 -23.55 -9.68 -13.04
C THR A 63 -22.70 -8.44 -13.25
N ILE A 64 -21.37 -8.60 -13.25
CA ILE A 64 -20.44 -7.52 -13.61
C ILE A 64 -20.53 -7.33 -15.11
N GLU A 65 -20.98 -6.15 -15.51
CA GLU A 65 -21.17 -5.74 -16.90
C GLU A 65 -19.91 -5.06 -17.45
N GLU A 66 -19.26 -4.27 -16.60
CA GLU A 66 -18.12 -3.42 -16.96
C GLU A 66 -17.20 -3.25 -15.76
N ILE A 67 -15.89 -3.18 -16.02
CA ILE A 67 -14.86 -2.77 -15.07
C ILE A 67 -14.41 -1.39 -15.53
N LEU A 68 -14.49 -0.42 -14.64
CA LEU A 68 -14.09 0.96 -14.92
C LEU A 68 -12.57 1.09 -14.94
N GLU A 69 -12.07 2.21 -15.46
CA GLU A 69 -10.63 2.49 -15.54
C GLU A 69 -9.99 2.47 -14.15
N ARG A 70 -8.83 1.81 -14.05
CA ARG A 70 -8.06 1.72 -12.81
C ARG A 70 -7.14 2.93 -12.71
N LYS A 71 -7.12 3.60 -11.56
CA LYS A 71 -6.11 4.65 -11.29
C LYS A 71 -4.73 4.06 -11.00
N ASN A 72 -4.67 2.90 -10.34
CA ASN A 72 -3.44 2.16 -10.03
C ASN A 72 -3.75 0.68 -9.74
N SER A 73 -2.72 -0.16 -9.66
CA SER A 73 -2.87 -1.59 -9.36
C SER A 73 -1.64 -2.19 -8.70
N LEU A 74 -1.77 -2.59 -7.44
CA LEU A 74 -0.78 -3.40 -6.76
C LEU A 74 -0.73 -4.81 -7.35
N ILE A 75 0.47 -5.38 -7.49
CA ILE A 75 0.68 -6.74 -8.03
C ILE A 75 0.57 -7.78 -6.90
N ARG A 76 1.08 -7.45 -5.72
CA ARG A 76 1.11 -8.34 -4.55
C ARG A 76 0.71 -7.49 -3.34
N PRO A 77 -0.48 -7.71 -2.75
CA PRO A 77 -1.60 -8.44 -3.34
C PRO A 77 -2.16 -7.75 -4.58
N ALA A 78 -2.87 -8.50 -5.41
CA ALA A 78 -3.55 -7.97 -6.59
C ALA A 78 -4.77 -7.12 -6.20
N VAL A 79 -4.58 -5.81 -6.10
CA VAL A 79 -5.60 -4.85 -5.67
C VAL A 79 -5.51 -3.58 -6.51
N ALA A 80 -6.64 -3.11 -7.01
CA ALA A 80 -6.74 -1.88 -7.79
C ALA A 80 -7.32 -0.72 -6.95
N ASN A 81 -7.13 0.49 -7.47
CA ASN A 81 -7.76 1.72 -6.96
C ASN A 81 -7.46 2.02 -5.48
N VAL A 82 -6.23 1.76 -5.05
CA VAL A 82 -5.75 2.12 -3.72
C VAL A 82 -5.49 3.63 -3.66
N ASP A 83 -6.01 4.31 -2.64
CA ASP A 83 -5.78 5.75 -2.45
C ASP A 83 -4.47 6.04 -1.72
N GLN A 84 -4.20 5.25 -0.68
CA GLN A 84 -3.13 5.52 0.26
C GLN A 84 -2.60 4.25 0.91
N ALA A 85 -1.39 4.33 1.46
CA ALA A 85 -0.72 3.25 2.14
C ALA A 85 -0.25 3.69 3.54
N MET A 86 -0.63 2.92 4.55
CA MET A 86 -0.16 3.06 5.92
C MET A 86 1.00 2.09 6.13
N VAL A 87 2.23 2.61 6.05
CA VAL A 87 3.48 1.86 6.18
C VAL A 87 3.86 1.78 7.65
N VAL A 88 3.60 0.64 8.27
CA VAL A 88 3.74 0.44 9.71
C VAL A 88 5.07 -0.19 10.07
N PHE A 89 5.82 0.50 10.91
CA PHE A 89 7.01 0.01 11.59
C PHE A 89 6.85 0.10 13.10
N SER A 90 7.71 -0.57 13.85
CA SER A 90 7.74 -0.53 15.31
C SER A 90 8.96 0.26 15.76
N VAL A 91 8.83 1.11 16.79
CA VAL A 91 9.99 1.76 17.42
C VAL A 91 10.74 0.81 18.38
N SER A 92 10.08 -0.28 18.82
CA SER A 92 10.67 -1.34 19.64
C SER A 92 11.00 -2.60 18.81
N TYR A 93 10.30 -3.72 19.04
CA TYR A 93 10.48 -4.99 18.33
C TYR A 93 9.33 -5.28 17.35
N PRO A 94 9.58 -5.74 16.11
CA PRO A 94 10.90 -5.87 15.48
C PRO A 94 11.54 -4.51 15.21
N GLN A 95 12.87 -4.46 15.26
CA GLN A 95 13.62 -3.22 15.05
C GLN A 95 13.33 -2.63 13.66
N LEU A 96 13.21 -1.31 13.60
CA LEU A 96 13.02 -0.60 12.34
C LEU A 96 14.24 -0.78 11.43
N HIS A 97 14.00 -1.28 10.22
CA HIS A 97 15.00 -1.40 9.17
C HIS A 97 14.76 -0.32 8.11
N ILE A 98 15.64 0.68 8.07
CA ILE A 98 15.52 1.86 7.18
C ILE A 98 15.41 1.45 5.72
N ASP A 99 16.31 0.58 5.24
CA ASP A 99 16.28 0.07 3.87
C ASP A 99 14.93 -0.58 3.51
N LEU A 100 14.28 -1.25 4.46
CA LEU A 100 12.98 -1.85 4.22
C LEU A 100 11.88 -0.80 4.15
N LEU A 101 11.92 0.23 5.00
CA LEU A 101 11.01 1.38 4.95
C LEU A 101 11.13 2.09 3.60
N ASP A 102 12.35 2.40 3.17
CA ASP A 102 12.64 3.04 1.89
C ASP A 102 12.08 2.23 0.72
N ARG A 103 12.29 0.92 0.73
CA ARG A 103 11.71 0.03 -0.29
C ARG A 103 10.18 0.03 -0.28
N PHE A 104 9.53 0.09 0.88
CA PHE A 104 8.07 0.25 0.94
C PHE A 104 7.63 1.55 0.26
N LEU A 105 8.27 2.66 0.61
CA LEU A 105 7.96 3.98 0.05
C LEU A 105 8.14 3.99 -1.47
N LEU A 106 9.24 3.44 -1.98
CA LEU A 106 9.48 3.33 -3.44
C LEU A 106 8.38 2.57 -4.17
N HIS A 107 7.92 1.46 -3.62
CA HIS A 107 6.83 0.67 -4.22
C HIS A 107 5.49 1.40 -4.18
N ILE A 108 5.28 2.26 -3.19
CA ILE A 108 4.06 3.06 -3.03
C ILE A 108 4.07 4.24 -4.01
N GLU A 109 5.18 4.97 -4.07
CA GLU A 109 5.37 6.10 -4.99
C GLU A 109 5.26 5.66 -6.46
N LYS A 110 5.85 4.50 -6.80
CA LYS A 110 5.76 3.92 -8.15
C LYS A 110 4.32 3.71 -8.63
N GLU A 111 3.40 3.43 -7.72
CA GLU A 111 2.01 3.13 -8.04
C GLU A 111 1.08 4.35 -7.82
N ASP A 112 1.64 5.55 -7.67
CA ASP A 112 0.91 6.81 -7.43
C ASP A 112 -0.06 6.70 -6.24
N ILE A 113 0.39 6.05 -5.16
CA ILE A 113 -0.37 5.88 -3.91
C ILE A 113 0.22 6.81 -2.85
N VAL A 114 -0.63 7.51 -2.08
CA VAL A 114 -0.14 8.42 -1.02
C VAL A 114 0.43 7.63 0.18
N PRO A 115 1.73 7.77 0.54
CA PRO A 115 2.33 7.09 1.68
C PRO A 115 2.14 7.85 3.00
N TYR A 116 1.82 7.09 4.06
CA TYR A 116 1.88 7.50 5.45
C TYR A 116 2.82 6.58 6.22
N ILE A 117 3.74 7.13 7.01
CA ILE A 117 4.65 6.36 7.84
C ILE A 117 4.06 6.27 9.25
N LEU A 118 3.75 5.07 9.71
CA LEU A 118 3.26 4.82 11.08
C LEU A 118 4.36 4.19 11.92
N LEU A 119 4.81 4.90 12.96
CA LEU A 119 5.71 4.38 13.98
C LEU A 119 4.89 3.91 15.19
N ASN A 120 4.67 2.60 15.27
CA ASN A 120 3.89 1.96 16.33
C ASN A 120 4.76 1.57 17.55
N LYS A 121 4.09 1.21 18.64
CA LYS A 121 4.68 0.76 19.92
C LYS A 121 5.53 1.82 20.61
N ILE A 122 5.14 3.10 20.50
CA ILE A 122 5.85 4.19 21.20
C ILE A 122 5.80 4.06 22.73
N ASP A 123 4.91 3.22 23.27
CA ASP A 123 4.88 2.86 24.69
C ASP A 123 6.07 2.00 25.13
N GLU A 124 6.83 1.44 24.19
CA GLU A 124 7.96 0.54 24.45
C GLU A 124 9.33 1.14 24.06
N GLY A 125 9.35 2.34 23.46
CA GLY A 125 10.57 2.99 22.96
C GLY A 125 10.79 4.38 23.55
N ASN A 126 12.02 4.89 23.43
CA ASN A 126 12.35 6.26 23.84
C ASN A 126 12.23 7.20 22.65
N GLU A 127 11.55 8.34 22.80
CA GLU A 127 11.37 9.33 21.71
C GLU A 127 12.69 9.77 21.08
N ASN A 128 13.75 9.90 21.88
CA ASN A 128 15.07 10.28 21.38
C ASN A 128 15.67 9.26 20.39
N GLU A 129 15.22 8.00 20.40
CA GLU A 129 15.71 6.94 19.51
C GLU A 129 15.10 7.02 18.10
N TYR A 130 13.93 7.66 17.94
CA TYR A 130 13.24 7.76 16.66
C TYR A 130 12.92 9.20 16.22
N ALA A 131 13.19 10.21 17.05
CA ALA A 131 12.94 11.62 16.73
C ALA A 131 13.66 12.08 15.46
N GLU A 132 14.93 11.68 15.27
CA GLU A 132 15.70 12.04 14.07
C GLU A 132 15.08 11.44 12.80
N LEU A 133 14.57 10.21 12.90
CA LEU A 133 13.86 9.56 11.80
C LEU A 133 12.57 10.32 11.46
N VAL A 134 11.77 10.67 12.47
CA VAL A 134 10.54 11.45 12.27
C VAL A 134 10.85 12.77 11.58
N GLU A 135 11.86 13.51 12.06
CA GLU A 135 12.28 14.79 11.47
C GLU A 135 12.71 14.62 10.01
N ARG A 136 13.55 13.61 9.74
CA ARG A 136 14.08 13.32 8.40
C ARG A 136 12.97 13.08 7.38
N TYR A 137 12.09 12.12 7.64
CA TYR A 137 11.03 11.79 6.68
C TYR A 137 9.96 12.88 6.59
N THR A 138 9.71 13.62 7.66
CA THR A 138 8.83 14.80 7.62
C THR A 138 9.39 15.89 6.71
N LYS A 139 10.70 16.18 6.79
CA LYS A 139 11.36 17.17 5.92
C LYS A 139 11.41 16.74 4.45
N ILE A 140 11.49 15.43 4.19
CA ILE A 140 11.38 14.89 2.82
C ILE A 140 9.98 15.12 2.24
N GLY A 141 8.95 15.22 3.09
CA GLY A 141 7.58 15.50 2.70
C GLY A 141 6.57 14.40 3.07
N TYR A 142 7.03 13.32 3.71
CA TYR A 142 6.14 12.27 4.20
C TYR A 142 5.42 12.68 5.47
N GLU A 143 4.18 12.25 5.63
CA GLU A 143 3.50 12.37 6.92
C GLU A 143 3.88 11.18 7.82
N VAL A 144 4.47 11.49 8.99
CA VAL A 144 4.90 10.51 9.99
C VAL A 144 3.99 10.60 11.22
N ILE A 145 3.40 9.48 11.63
CA ILE A 145 2.51 9.40 12.79
C ILE A 145 3.08 8.39 13.80
N CYS A 146 3.44 8.91 14.97
CA CYS A 146 3.92 8.13 16.11
C CYS A 146 2.73 7.75 17.01
N LEU A 147 2.53 6.45 17.26
CA LEU A 147 1.35 5.96 17.97
C LEU A 147 1.61 4.67 18.76
N SER A 148 0.66 4.32 19.64
CA SER A 148 0.61 3.00 20.27
C SER A 148 -0.78 2.41 20.10
N ALA A 149 -0.87 1.36 19.27
CA ALA A 149 -2.12 0.60 19.11
C ALA A 149 -2.57 -0.05 20.43
N LYS A 150 -1.62 -0.46 21.27
CA LYS A 150 -1.84 -1.17 22.54
C LYS A 150 -2.35 -0.24 23.63
N MET A 151 -1.76 0.95 23.74
CA MET A 151 -2.12 1.96 24.73
C MET A 151 -3.18 2.95 24.21
N LYS A 152 -3.64 2.78 22.96
CA LYS A 152 -4.53 3.71 22.25
C LYS A 152 -4.01 5.15 22.24
N ILE A 153 -2.69 5.32 22.09
CA ILE A 153 -2.06 6.65 22.02
C ILE A 153 -2.03 7.08 20.55
N ASN A 154 -2.57 8.27 20.26
CA ASN A 154 -2.60 8.91 18.93
C ASN A 154 -3.34 8.10 17.84
N THR A 155 -4.08 7.05 18.22
CA THR A 155 -4.81 6.20 17.26
C THR A 155 -6.01 6.91 16.65
N GLU A 156 -6.56 7.91 17.34
CA GLU A 156 -7.63 8.79 16.90
C GLU A 156 -7.26 9.63 15.66
N LEU A 157 -5.96 9.81 15.39
CA LEU A 157 -5.48 10.53 14.20
C LEU A 157 -5.72 9.76 12.90
N LEU A 158 -6.00 8.46 12.97
CA LEU A 158 -6.08 7.59 11.80
C LEU A 158 -7.44 7.61 11.12
N MET A 159 -8.55 7.53 11.86
CA MET A 159 -9.89 7.44 11.27
C MET A 159 -10.20 8.59 10.28
N PRO A 160 -9.91 9.88 10.61
CA PRO A 160 -10.13 10.98 9.67
C PRO A 160 -9.37 10.84 8.35
N LYS A 161 -8.21 10.15 8.35
CA LYS A 161 -7.41 9.89 7.15
C LYS A 161 -7.95 8.73 6.32
N LEU A 162 -8.56 7.74 6.97
CA LEU A 162 -9.09 6.54 6.31
C LEU A 162 -10.47 6.75 5.69
N GLN A 163 -11.20 7.78 6.13
CA GLN A 163 -12.57 8.02 5.73
C GLN A 163 -12.71 8.15 4.20
N ASN A 164 -13.57 7.32 3.61
CA ASN A 164 -13.87 7.27 2.18
C ASN A 164 -12.64 6.99 1.28
N LYS A 165 -11.60 6.34 1.83
CA LYS A 165 -10.37 5.96 1.11
C LYS A 165 -10.19 4.45 1.12
N THR A 166 -9.63 3.90 0.04
CA THR A 166 -9.09 2.53 0.04
C THR A 166 -7.66 2.57 0.52
N THR A 167 -7.42 2.02 1.71
CA THR A 167 -6.13 2.10 2.40
C THR A 167 -5.48 0.74 2.55
N VAL A 168 -4.23 0.62 2.11
CA VAL A 168 -3.43 -0.57 2.33
C VAL A 168 -2.58 -0.44 3.58
N PHE A 169 -2.65 -1.42 4.49
CA PHE A 169 -1.71 -1.53 5.60
C PHE A 169 -0.53 -2.41 5.19
N ALA A 170 0.66 -1.86 5.27
CA ALA A 170 1.91 -2.47 4.82
C ALA A 170 2.96 -2.42 5.93
N GLY A 171 3.97 -3.29 5.86
CA GLY A 171 5.06 -3.35 6.83
C GLY A 171 5.38 -4.76 7.33
N PRO A 172 6.47 -4.94 8.08
CA PRO A 172 6.92 -6.25 8.55
C PRO A 172 5.89 -6.99 9.42
N SER A 173 6.07 -8.30 9.60
CA SER A 173 5.29 -9.05 10.58
C SER A 173 5.65 -8.62 12.01
N GLY A 174 4.69 -8.60 12.93
CA GLY A 174 4.94 -8.28 14.35
C GLY A 174 4.98 -6.79 14.73
N VAL A 175 4.93 -5.88 13.75
CA VAL A 175 4.87 -4.42 13.99
C VAL A 175 3.52 -3.91 14.52
N GLY A 176 2.49 -4.76 14.53
CA GLY A 176 1.19 -4.45 15.12
C GLY A 176 0.10 -3.93 14.16
N LYS A 177 0.21 -4.19 12.84
CA LYS A 177 -0.81 -3.80 11.84
C LYS A 177 -2.22 -4.26 12.19
N SER A 178 -2.42 -5.56 12.45
CA SER A 178 -3.76 -6.10 12.75
C SER A 178 -4.30 -5.58 14.08
N THR A 179 -3.44 -5.37 15.08
CA THR A 179 -3.82 -4.70 16.34
C THR A 179 -4.28 -3.28 16.08
N LEU A 180 -3.57 -2.53 15.23
CA LEU A 180 -3.93 -1.17 14.86
C LEU A 180 -5.28 -1.11 14.16
N ILE A 181 -5.52 -1.98 13.17
CA ILE A 181 -6.80 -2.05 12.46
C ILE A 181 -7.96 -2.33 13.42
N ASN A 182 -7.78 -3.28 14.34
CA ASN A 182 -8.80 -3.59 15.37
C ASN A 182 -9.01 -2.43 16.36
N THR A 183 -7.97 -1.63 16.64
CA THR A 183 -8.09 -0.45 17.50
C THR A 183 -8.86 0.68 16.82
N ILE A 184 -8.70 0.84 15.50
CA ILE A 184 -9.40 1.87 14.70
C ILE A 184 -10.86 1.49 14.49
N GLU A 185 -11.15 0.22 14.27
CA GLU A 185 -12.50 -0.29 14.04
C GLU A 185 -12.78 -1.45 14.98
N GLU A 186 -13.39 -1.15 16.12
CA GLU A 186 -13.61 -2.09 17.22
C GLU A 186 -14.49 -3.30 16.82
N ASN A 187 -15.27 -3.17 15.74
CA ASN A 187 -16.10 -4.26 15.21
C ASN A 187 -15.30 -5.26 14.36
N LEU A 188 -14.09 -4.90 13.92
CA LEU A 188 -13.19 -5.81 13.20
C LEU A 188 -12.48 -6.69 14.22
N LYS A 189 -12.89 -7.95 14.29
CA LYS A 189 -12.22 -8.97 15.10
C LYS A 189 -11.17 -9.70 14.26
N LEU A 190 -10.19 -8.98 13.70
CA LEU A 190 -9.06 -9.65 13.05
C LEU A 190 -8.29 -10.46 14.10
N GLU A 191 -7.86 -11.67 13.76
CA GLU A 191 -7.08 -12.51 14.68
C GLU A 191 -5.74 -11.83 15.00
N THR A 192 -5.56 -11.38 16.24
CA THR A 192 -4.29 -10.82 16.76
C THR A 192 -3.50 -11.90 17.50
N GLY A 193 -2.26 -12.18 17.10
CA GLY A 193 -1.38 -13.13 17.81
C GLY A 193 0.03 -13.20 17.24
N GLU A 194 1.01 -13.57 18.08
CA GLU A 194 2.35 -13.93 17.65
C GLU A 194 2.27 -15.22 16.84
N VAL A 195 2.55 -15.11 15.54
CA VAL A 195 2.28 -16.14 14.52
C VAL A 195 0.78 -16.34 14.32
N SER A 196 0.26 -15.90 13.16
CA SER A 196 -1.04 -16.34 12.66
C SER A 196 -0.97 -17.83 12.33
N ASP A 197 -0.91 -18.69 13.34
CA ASP A 197 -0.66 -20.12 13.22
C ASP A 197 -1.89 -20.89 12.71
N LYS A 198 -2.96 -20.16 12.34
CA LYS A 198 -4.12 -20.66 11.58
C LYS A 198 -4.14 -20.24 10.11
N ILE A 199 -3.04 -19.71 9.57
CA ILE A 199 -2.82 -19.52 8.12
C ILE A 199 -1.70 -20.48 7.64
N LYS A 200 -1.66 -21.70 8.22
CA LYS A 200 -0.81 -22.80 7.75
C LYS A 200 -1.47 -23.48 6.55
N ARG A 201 -1.31 -22.91 5.36
CA ARG A 201 -1.22 -23.64 4.08
C ARG A 201 -0.64 -22.74 2.98
N GLY A 202 0.55 -23.12 2.51
CA GLY A 202 1.08 -22.77 1.20
C GLY A 202 2.20 -21.71 1.16
N LYS A 203 3.44 -22.20 1.22
CA LYS A 203 4.57 -21.59 0.50
C LYS A 203 4.10 -21.29 -0.94
N HIS A 204 4.02 -20.03 -1.35
CA HIS A 204 3.65 -19.56 -2.69
C HIS A 204 2.16 -19.55 -3.09
N THR A 205 1.19 -19.51 -2.16
CA THR A 205 -0.23 -19.30 -2.53
C THR A 205 -0.71 -17.89 -2.23
N THR A 206 -1.29 -17.23 -3.22
CA THR A 206 -1.96 -15.93 -3.17
C THR A 206 -2.87 -15.89 -1.94
N ARG A 207 -2.49 -15.15 -0.88
CA ARG A 207 -3.38 -14.95 0.28
C ARG A 207 -4.68 -14.35 -0.27
N HIS A 208 -5.83 -14.88 0.16
CA HIS A 208 -7.11 -14.27 -0.16
C HIS A 208 -7.11 -12.85 0.41
N VAL A 209 -7.19 -11.87 -0.46
CA VAL A 209 -7.23 -10.46 -0.09
C VAL A 209 -8.68 -10.03 -0.10
N GLU A 210 -9.08 -9.29 0.93
CA GLU A 210 -10.44 -8.81 1.10
C GLU A 210 -10.35 -7.36 1.53
N LEU A 211 -11.16 -6.50 0.90
CA LEU A 211 -11.38 -5.14 1.38
C LEU A 211 -12.35 -5.20 2.54
N ILE A 212 -11.93 -4.63 3.65
CA ILE A 212 -12.69 -4.59 4.88
C ILE A 212 -13.34 -3.19 4.95
N PRO A 213 -14.68 -3.08 4.92
CA PRO A 213 -15.34 -1.80 5.03
C PRO A 213 -15.17 -1.20 6.43
N LEU A 214 -14.96 0.10 6.50
CA LEU A 214 -14.92 0.87 7.74
C LEU A 214 -16.30 1.44 8.09
N SER A 215 -16.57 1.61 9.39
CA SER A 215 -17.84 2.19 9.89
C SER A 215 -18.09 3.62 9.41
N GLU A 216 -17.03 4.43 9.29
CA GLU A 216 -17.09 5.81 8.81
C GLU A 216 -16.97 5.93 7.28
N GLY A 217 -16.92 4.81 6.56
CA GLY A 217 -16.76 4.74 5.10
C GLY A 217 -15.31 4.61 4.66
N GLY A 218 -15.11 4.01 3.49
CA GLY A 218 -13.79 3.60 3.01
C GLY A 218 -13.50 2.12 3.29
N PHE A 219 -12.31 1.68 2.88
CA PHE A 219 -11.88 0.30 2.96
C PHE A 219 -10.46 0.19 3.49
N VAL A 220 -10.19 -0.84 4.28
CA VAL A 220 -8.83 -1.23 4.66
C VAL A 220 -8.53 -2.62 4.15
N LEU A 221 -7.28 -2.87 3.79
CA LEU A 221 -6.76 -4.21 3.57
C LEU A 221 -5.49 -4.44 4.35
N ASP A 222 -5.40 -5.58 5.02
CA ASP A 222 -4.15 -6.05 5.64
C ASP A 222 -3.37 -6.86 4.60
N THR A 223 -2.18 -6.37 4.27
CA THR A 223 -1.29 -7.14 3.42
C THR A 223 -0.48 -8.12 4.26
N PRO A 224 -0.37 -9.41 3.87
CA PRO A 224 0.77 -10.22 4.27
C PRO A 224 2.06 -9.40 4.36
N GLY A 225 2.71 -9.39 5.52
CA GLY A 225 3.99 -8.71 5.69
C GLY A 225 4.96 -9.15 4.59
N PHE A 226 5.33 -8.23 3.71
CA PHE A 226 6.32 -8.48 2.67
C PHE A 226 7.67 -8.64 3.36
N THR A 227 8.12 -9.88 3.50
CA THR A 227 9.40 -10.19 4.15
C THR A 227 10.61 -9.89 3.25
N SER A 228 10.39 -9.62 1.97
CA SER A 228 11.43 -9.17 1.04
C SER A 228 10.82 -8.35 -0.09
N LEU A 229 10.93 -7.03 -0.02
CA LEU A 229 10.59 -6.14 -1.13
C LEU A 229 11.79 -5.98 -2.04
N GLN A 230 11.86 -6.83 -3.06
CA GLN A 230 12.80 -6.62 -4.15
C GLN A 230 12.34 -5.41 -5.00
N LEU A 231 13.27 -4.76 -5.70
CA LEU A 231 12.94 -3.67 -6.64
C LEU A 231 12.41 -4.23 -7.99
N GLU A 232 11.78 -5.41 -7.96
CA GLU A 232 11.22 -6.06 -9.13
C GLU A 232 10.17 -5.14 -9.80
N GLY A 233 10.25 -5.00 -11.12
CA GLY A 233 9.33 -4.17 -11.89
C GLY A 233 9.61 -2.67 -11.84
N MET A 234 10.70 -2.22 -11.22
CA MET A 234 11.21 -0.86 -11.34
C MET A 234 12.34 -0.81 -12.38
N GLU A 235 12.36 0.23 -13.20
CA GLU A 235 13.48 0.51 -14.10
C GLU A 235 14.41 1.55 -13.46
N ALA A 236 15.73 1.37 -13.60
CA ALA A 236 16.73 2.20 -12.94
C ALA A 236 16.61 3.70 -13.31
N ASP A 237 16.24 4.01 -14.54
CA ASP A 237 16.04 5.38 -15.04
C ASP A 237 14.80 6.07 -14.45
N GLN A 238 13.81 5.30 -14.01
CA GLN A 238 12.61 5.80 -13.37
C GLN A 238 12.78 5.99 -11.86
N LEU A 239 13.77 5.35 -11.24
CA LEU A 239 13.99 5.37 -9.79
C LEU A 239 14.05 6.80 -9.22
N GLN A 240 14.60 7.75 -9.97
CA GLN A 240 14.71 9.15 -9.53
C GLN A 240 13.35 9.83 -9.24
N TYR A 241 12.26 9.34 -9.85
CA TYR A 241 10.91 9.88 -9.66
C TYR A 241 10.21 9.31 -8.43
N TYR A 242 10.81 8.31 -7.76
CA TYR A 242 10.27 7.70 -6.56
C TYR A 242 10.95 8.21 -5.28
N PHE A 243 11.78 9.26 -5.40
CA PHE A 243 12.42 9.98 -4.30
C PHE A 243 11.88 11.41 -4.29
N PRO A 244 10.83 11.72 -3.49
CA PRO A 244 10.20 13.04 -3.46
C PRO A 244 11.18 14.19 -3.21
N GLU A 245 12.23 13.94 -2.43
CA GLU A 245 13.29 14.92 -2.17
C GLU A 245 14.08 15.35 -3.42
N PHE A 246 13.96 14.63 -4.54
CA PHE A 246 14.62 14.98 -5.80
C PHE A 246 13.77 15.90 -6.67
N ASP A 247 12.45 15.96 -6.46
CA ASP A 247 11.49 16.61 -7.37
C ASP A 247 11.85 18.06 -7.70
N ALA A 248 12.32 18.81 -6.70
CA ALA A 248 12.73 20.21 -6.87
C ALA A 248 13.94 20.40 -7.81
N PHE A 249 14.73 19.35 -8.04
CA PHE A 249 15.98 19.38 -8.79
C PHE A 249 15.90 18.66 -10.15
N LEU A 250 14.85 17.85 -10.36
CA LEU A 250 14.66 17.11 -11.61
C LEU A 250 14.54 18.07 -12.81
N GLY A 251 15.20 17.72 -13.91
CA GLY A 251 15.23 18.53 -15.13
C GLY A 251 16.15 19.77 -15.10
N SER A 252 16.69 20.14 -13.94
CA SER A 252 17.57 21.32 -13.78
C SER A 252 19.06 21.00 -13.93
N CYS A 253 19.41 19.72 -14.07
CA CYS A 253 20.79 19.28 -14.28
C CYS A 253 21.36 19.77 -15.60
N LYS A 254 22.68 19.98 -15.64
CA LYS A 254 23.41 20.40 -16.85
C LYS A 254 23.21 19.45 -18.04
N PHE A 255 23.08 18.14 -17.78
CA PHE A 255 22.94 17.10 -18.81
C PHE A 255 21.54 16.49 -18.78
N ARG A 256 20.96 16.27 -19.97
CA ARG A 256 19.74 15.47 -20.11
C ARG A 256 20.04 14.00 -19.82
N GLY A 257 19.17 13.34 -19.06
CA GLY A 257 19.36 11.94 -18.66
C GLY A 257 20.39 11.75 -17.54
N CYS A 258 20.63 12.79 -16.73
CA CYS A 258 21.44 12.70 -15.52
C CYS A 258 20.91 11.58 -14.62
N THR A 259 21.80 10.68 -14.20
CA THR A 259 21.52 9.59 -13.26
C THR A 259 21.77 10.01 -11.82
N HIS A 260 22.22 11.24 -11.61
CA HIS A 260 22.49 11.84 -10.31
C HIS A 260 23.53 11.10 -9.47
N LEU A 261 24.52 10.46 -10.10
CA LEU A 261 25.53 9.66 -9.39
C LEU A 261 26.94 10.21 -9.49
N HIS A 262 27.31 10.72 -10.67
CA HIS A 262 28.69 11.13 -10.97
C HIS A 262 28.77 12.28 -11.99
N GLU A 263 27.63 12.72 -12.50
CA GLU A 263 27.56 13.70 -13.58
C GLU A 263 27.99 15.09 -13.11
N PRO A 264 28.92 15.75 -13.82
CA PRO A 264 29.36 17.08 -13.43
C PRO A 264 28.24 18.11 -13.63
N GLY A 265 27.95 18.90 -12.60
CA GLY A 265 26.86 19.88 -12.63
C GLY A 265 25.47 19.25 -12.44
N CYS A 266 25.39 18.10 -11.77
CA CYS A 266 24.16 17.54 -11.24
C CYS A 266 23.60 18.42 -10.11
N GLU A 267 22.33 18.82 -10.19
CA GLU A 267 21.69 19.63 -9.14
C GLU A 267 21.37 18.80 -7.88
N VAL A 268 21.08 17.51 -8.01
CA VAL A 268 20.87 16.60 -6.86
C VAL A 268 22.16 16.47 -6.04
N ILE A 269 23.33 16.31 -6.69
CA ILE A 269 24.62 16.23 -5.97
C ILE A 269 24.94 17.57 -5.29
N LYS A 270 24.65 18.70 -5.94
CA LYS A 270 24.82 20.03 -5.30
C LYS A 270 23.89 20.23 -4.11
N ALA A 271 22.65 19.73 -4.20
CA ALA A 271 21.68 19.80 -3.11
C ALA A 271 22.13 18.93 -1.93
N LEU A 272 22.67 17.75 -2.20
CA LEU A 272 23.35 16.90 -1.20
C LEU A 272 24.51 17.65 -0.52
N GLU A 273 25.42 18.27 -1.29
CA GLU A 273 26.56 19.03 -0.75
C GLU A 273 26.14 20.22 0.14
N LYS A 274 24.94 20.77 -0.07
CA LYS A 274 24.35 21.84 0.73
C LYS A 274 23.54 21.35 1.94
N GLY A 275 23.34 20.04 2.07
CA GLY A 275 22.49 19.46 3.12
C GLY A 275 20.98 19.61 2.87
N GLU A 276 20.57 19.89 1.64
CA GLU A 276 19.15 19.92 1.24
C GLU A 276 18.59 18.51 1.02
N ILE A 277 19.46 17.54 0.73
CA ILE A 277 19.16 16.11 0.61
C ILE A 277 19.95 15.36 1.69
N TYR A 278 19.28 14.45 2.38
CA TYR A 278 19.91 13.59 3.39
C TYR A 278 20.89 12.60 2.74
N GLU A 279 22.10 12.49 3.31
CA GLU A 279 23.16 11.63 2.79
C GLU A 279 22.72 10.17 2.70
N GLU A 280 22.07 9.65 3.74
CA GLU A 280 21.63 8.24 3.77
C GLU A 280 20.57 7.94 2.72
N ARG A 281 19.75 8.94 2.35
CA ARG A 281 18.74 8.82 1.30
C ARG A 281 19.38 8.82 -0.09
N TYR A 282 20.39 9.66 -0.30
CA TYR A 282 21.18 9.64 -1.53
C TYR A 282 21.97 8.32 -1.68
N GLU A 283 22.57 7.82 -0.60
CA GLU A 283 23.26 6.53 -0.59
C GLU A 283 22.31 5.38 -0.91
N ALA A 284 21.10 5.38 -0.33
CA ALA A 284 20.05 4.42 -0.65
C ALA A 284 19.67 4.47 -2.14
N TYR A 285 19.45 5.68 -2.68
CA TYR A 285 19.21 5.87 -4.12
C TYR A 285 20.33 5.26 -4.98
N ALA A 286 21.59 5.57 -4.69
CA ALA A 286 22.73 5.07 -5.43
C ALA A 286 22.84 3.54 -5.37
N ALA A 287 22.62 2.95 -4.19
CA ALA A 287 22.61 1.51 -3.98
C ALA A 287 21.49 0.83 -4.79
N TYR A 288 20.27 1.37 -4.75
CA TYR A 288 19.12 0.86 -5.49
C TYR A 288 19.28 0.99 -6.99
N TYR A 289 19.81 2.12 -7.46
CA TYR A 289 20.09 2.32 -8.88
C TYR A 289 21.08 1.26 -9.40
N LYS A 290 22.16 1.03 -8.64
CA LYS A 290 23.15 0.00 -8.97
C LYS A 290 22.53 -1.40 -8.96
N GLN A 291 21.74 -1.72 -7.93
CA GLN A 291 21.02 -3.00 -7.83
C GLN A 291 20.12 -3.22 -9.06
N LEU A 292 19.35 -2.21 -9.48
CA LEU A 292 18.48 -2.27 -10.66
C LEU A 292 19.25 -2.43 -11.97
N LYS A 293 20.43 -1.81 -12.09
CA LYS A 293 21.32 -2.01 -13.25
C LYS A 293 21.88 -3.43 -13.32
N GLU A 294 22.17 -4.04 -12.17
CA GLU A 294 22.69 -5.40 -12.05
C GLU A 294 21.61 -6.47 -12.30
N ILE A 295 20.34 -6.16 -12.04
CA ILE A 295 19.18 -7.03 -12.34
C ILE A 295 18.97 -7.28 -13.86
N ARG A 296 19.79 -6.69 -14.75
CA ARG A 296 19.61 -6.73 -16.22
C ARG A 296 19.38 -8.13 -16.82
N ARG A 297 18.11 -8.31 -17.23
CA ARG A 297 17.58 -8.75 -18.53
C ARG A 297 18.26 -9.97 -19.17
N TRP A 298 17.86 -11.15 -18.71
CA TRP A 298 17.85 -12.36 -19.54
C TRP A 298 16.46 -12.55 -20.14
#